data_AF-A0A9P5PXP1-F1
#
_entry.id   AF-A0A9P5PXP1-F1
#
_cell.length_a   1.000
_cell.length_b   1.000
_cell.length_c   1.000
_cell.angle_alpha   90.00
_cell.angle_beta   90.00
_cell.angle_gamma   90.00
#
_symmetry.space_group_name_H-M   'P 1'
#
loop_
_entity.id
_entity.type
_entity.pdbx_description
1 polymer ?
#
loop_
_entity_poly.entity_id
_entity_poly.type
_entity_poly.pdbx_seq_one_letter_code
_entity_poly.pdbx_strand_id
1 'polypeptide(L)'
;GNVHIVDDSFFNTKFNMHNDSLMTLITDVVAGKFSEQNFALNSEQERAFRIIANYISLPHQKQLLMYLGGMGGTGKTEVLKSVLAYFSERNESYRFKVVAPTGSAAALIGGNTYHAVIGINDRQNIDTISEATIGKVRDNLKGVQYIFLDEVSMLSCHDLAKISKRLAI
;
A
#
# COMPACT_ATOMS: atom_id res chain seq x y z
N GLY A 1 -2.40 11.78 16.23
CA GLY A 1 -3.26 11.64 15.04
C GLY A 1 -4.61 11.14 15.49
N ASN A 2 -5.71 11.71 15.00
CA ASN A 2 -7.06 11.23 15.33
C ASN A 2 -7.27 9.86 14.67
N VAL A 3 -7.49 8.83 15.48
CA VAL A 3 -7.87 7.50 15.01
C VAL A 3 -9.37 7.53 14.74
N HIS A 4 -9.76 7.34 13.49
CA HIS A 4 -11.15 7.22 13.10
C HIS A 4 -11.51 5.73 13.01
N ILE A 5 -12.45 5.28 13.84
CA ILE A 5 -13.07 3.97 13.67
C ILE A 5 -14.07 4.14 12.53
N VAL A 6 -13.85 3.41 11.44
CA VAL A 6 -14.66 3.49 10.24
C VAL A 6 -15.83 2.52 10.39
N ASP A 7 -17.03 3.08 10.62
CA ASP A 7 -18.30 2.35 10.79
C ASP A 7 -18.72 1.60 9.51
N ASP A 8 -19.50 0.52 9.65
CA ASP A 8 -19.99 -0.30 8.52
C ASP A 8 -20.79 0.53 7.49
N SER A 9 -21.42 1.62 7.94
CA SER A 9 -22.07 2.60 7.08
C SER A 9 -21.12 3.30 6.10
N PHE A 10 -19.82 3.46 6.41
CA PHE A 10 -18.82 4.00 5.47
C PHE A 10 -18.68 3.12 4.22
N PHE A 11 -18.88 1.81 4.34
CA PHE A 11 -18.70 0.85 3.26
C PHE A 11 -19.94 0.76 2.34
N ASN A 12 -21.12 1.02 2.91
CA ASN A 12 -22.38 1.16 2.19
C ASN A 12 -22.69 2.59 1.79
N THR A 13 -21.89 3.56 2.24
CA THR A 13 -21.97 4.92 1.75
C THR A 13 -21.70 4.80 0.27
N LYS A 14 -22.69 5.14 -0.55
CA LYS A 14 -22.44 5.54 -1.93
C LYS A 14 -21.56 6.78 -1.82
N PHE A 15 -20.25 6.58 -1.63
CA PHE A 15 -19.29 7.57 -2.06
C PHE A 15 -19.76 7.90 -3.45
N ASN A 16 -19.95 9.18 -3.76
CA ASN A 16 -20.40 9.67 -5.05
C ASN A 16 -19.36 9.36 -6.16
N MET A 17 -18.83 8.13 -6.20
CA MET A 17 -18.18 7.46 -7.30
C MET A 17 -19.22 7.36 -8.40
N HIS A 18 -19.32 8.42 -9.20
CA HIS A 18 -20.09 8.50 -10.43
C HIS A 18 -19.48 7.61 -11.53
N ASN A 19 -18.98 6.42 -11.18
CA ASN A 19 -18.29 5.53 -12.10
C ASN A 19 -18.61 4.07 -11.75
N ASP A 20 -19.76 3.60 -12.25
CA ASP A 20 -20.24 2.23 -12.08
C ASP A 20 -19.16 1.18 -12.41
N SER A 21 -18.29 1.47 -13.38
CA SER A 21 -17.17 0.60 -13.76
C SER A 21 -16.18 0.36 -12.62
N LEU A 22 -15.95 1.32 -11.73
CA LEU A 22 -15.07 1.13 -10.57
C LEU A 22 -15.71 0.23 -9.51
N MET A 23 -17.01 0.38 -9.28
CA MET A 23 -17.75 -0.48 -8.35
C MET A 23 -17.81 -1.91 -8.87
N THR A 24 -18.00 -2.09 -10.18
CA THR A 24 -17.90 -3.39 -10.83
C THR A 24 -16.52 -4.00 -10.63
N LEU A 25 -15.45 -3.24 -10.88
CA LEU A 25 -14.09 -3.74 -10.69
C LEU A 25 -13.79 -4.17 -9.24
N ILE A 26 -14.18 -3.37 -8.25
CA ILE A 26 -14.04 -3.72 -6.84
C ILE A 26 -14.77 -5.03 -6.53
N THR A 27 -16.00 -5.17 -7.03
CA THR A 27 -16.81 -6.37 -6.83
C THR A 27 -16.19 -7.59 -7.51
N ASP A 28 -15.63 -7.41 -8.70
CA ASP A 28 -14.98 -8.47 -9.47
C ASP A 28 -13.68 -8.96 -8.81
N VAL A 29 -12.90 -8.04 -8.21
CA VAL A 29 -11.72 -8.40 -7.41
C VAL A 29 -12.13 -9.19 -6.17
N VAL A 30 -13.16 -8.75 -5.45
CA VAL A 30 -13.69 -9.48 -4.28
C VAL A 30 -14.21 -10.86 -4.66
N ALA A 31 -14.84 -10.98 -5.83
CA ALA A 31 -15.32 -12.26 -6.37
C ALA A 31 -14.19 -13.16 -6.92
N GLY A 32 -12.92 -12.72 -6.86
CA GLY A 32 -11.77 -13.51 -7.31
C GLY A 32 -11.69 -13.68 -8.84
N LYS A 33 -12.32 -12.81 -9.63
CA LYS A 33 -12.41 -12.99 -11.09
C LYS A 33 -11.08 -12.81 -11.84
N PHE A 34 -10.10 -12.16 -11.22
CA PHE A 34 -8.82 -11.80 -11.85
C PHE A 34 -7.62 -12.60 -11.32
N SER A 35 -7.86 -13.52 -10.41
CA SER A 35 -6.80 -14.30 -9.78
C SER A 35 -6.74 -15.71 -10.33
N GLU A 36 -5.56 -16.12 -10.82
CA GLU A 36 -5.30 -17.52 -11.23
C GLU A 36 -5.50 -18.53 -10.09
N GLN A 37 -5.38 -18.06 -8.85
CA GLN A 37 -5.66 -18.81 -7.64
C GLN A 37 -6.97 -18.26 -7.08
N ASN A 38 -8.03 -19.06 -6.92
CA ASN A 38 -9.29 -18.65 -6.28
C ASN A 38 -9.02 -18.26 -4.81
N PHE A 39 -8.61 -17.03 -4.54
CA PHE A 39 -8.50 -16.51 -3.18
C PHE A 39 -9.77 -15.72 -2.83
N ALA A 40 -10.63 -16.35 -2.03
CA ALA A 40 -11.78 -15.71 -1.43
C ALA A 40 -11.32 -14.91 -0.20
N LEU A 41 -11.53 -13.60 -0.21
CA LEU A 41 -11.29 -12.75 0.95
C LEU A 41 -12.31 -13.08 2.04
N ASN A 42 -11.87 -13.17 3.29
CA ASN A 42 -12.80 -13.17 4.41
C ASN A 42 -13.38 -11.74 4.64
N SER A 43 -14.37 -11.62 5.53
CA SER A 43 -15.05 -10.34 5.78
C SER A 43 -14.10 -9.19 6.12
N GLU A 44 -13.10 -9.42 6.96
CA GLU A 44 -12.15 -8.38 7.38
C GLU A 44 -11.13 -8.03 6.28
N GLN A 45 -10.73 -9.02 5.49
CA GLN A 45 -9.84 -8.81 4.35
C GLN A 45 -10.54 -8.05 3.22
N GLU A 46 -11.79 -8.43 2.92
CA GLU A 46 -12.65 -7.70 1.98
C GLU A 46 -12.88 -6.28 2.47
N ARG A 47 -13.18 -6.10 3.76
CA ARG A 47 -13.35 -4.78 4.38
C ARG A 47 -12.11 -3.93 4.17
N ALA A 48 -10.93 -4.45 4.51
CA ALA A 48 -9.67 -3.75 4.32
C ALA A 48 -9.42 -3.36 2.84
N PHE A 49 -9.61 -4.31 1.92
CA PHE A 49 -9.50 -4.08 0.49
C PHE A 49 -10.44 -2.96 0.02
N ARG A 50 -11.72 -3.00 0.41
CA ARG A 50 -12.72 -1.99 0.03
C ARG A 50 -12.36 -0.60 0.54
N ILE A 51 -11.82 -0.44 1.75
CA ILE A 51 -11.33 0.86 2.24
C ILE A 51 -10.28 1.41 1.27
N ILE A 52 -9.28 0.60 0.96
CA ILE A 52 -8.16 0.99 0.11
C ILE A 52 -8.67 1.34 -1.30
N ALA A 53 -9.44 0.46 -1.93
CA ALA A 53 -9.93 0.64 -3.29
C ALA A 53 -10.87 1.85 -3.45
N ASN A 54 -11.77 2.07 -2.48
CA ASN A 54 -12.63 3.25 -2.47
C ASN A 54 -11.78 4.51 -2.31
N TYR A 55 -10.81 4.51 -1.39
CA TYR A 55 -9.96 5.68 -1.16
C TYR A 55 -9.13 6.08 -2.38
N ILE A 56 -8.56 5.09 -3.09
CA ILE A 56 -7.82 5.29 -4.34
C ILE A 56 -8.69 5.92 -5.43
N SER A 57 -9.99 5.64 -5.39
CA SER A 57 -10.96 6.07 -6.39
C SER A 57 -11.51 7.47 -6.15
N LEU A 58 -11.27 8.06 -4.98
CA LEU A 58 -11.82 9.36 -4.62
C LEU A 58 -10.83 10.51 -4.92
N PRO A 59 -11.27 11.57 -5.61
CA PRO A 59 -10.43 12.76 -5.78
C PRO A 59 -10.26 13.52 -4.45
N HIS A 60 -9.12 14.19 -4.30
CA HIS A 60 -8.81 15.16 -3.24
C HIS A 60 -8.99 14.65 -1.79
N GLN A 61 -8.71 13.39 -1.53
CA GLN A 61 -8.69 12.87 -0.17
C GLN A 61 -7.39 13.23 0.56
N LYS A 62 -7.44 13.19 1.90
CA LYS A 62 -6.24 13.25 2.75
C LYS A 62 -5.32 12.05 2.42
N GLN A 63 -4.16 11.95 3.04
CA GLN A 63 -3.39 10.70 2.95
C GLN A 63 -4.11 9.59 3.75
N LEU A 64 -4.30 8.41 3.15
CA LEU A 64 -4.70 7.20 3.88
C LEU A 64 -3.47 6.63 4.59
N LEU A 65 -3.49 6.65 5.92
CA LEU A 65 -2.54 5.93 6.76
C LEU A 65 -3.26 4.77 7.42
N MET A 66 -3.01 3.56 6.94
CA MET A 66 -3.71 2.35 7.37
C MET A 66 -2.71 1.36 7.96
N TYR A 67 -3.06 0.79 9.12
CA TYR A 67 -2.34 -0.33 9.73
C TYR A 67 -3.17 -1.60 9.60
N LEU A 68 -2.63 -2.61 8.93
CA LEU A 68 -3.24 -3.93 8.78
C LEU A 68 -2.66 -4.89 9.82
N GLY A 69 -3.33 -4.98 10.97
CA GLY A 69 -2.97 -5.89 12.04
C GLY A 69 -3.43 -7.33 11.81
N GLY A 70 -2.78 -8.27 12.50
CA GLY A 70 -3.16 -9.68 12.53
C GLY A 70 -1.96 -10.55 12.86
N MET A 71 -2.18 -11.73 13.45
CA MET A 71 -1.12 -12.70 13.69
C MET A 71 -0.48 -13.17 12.36
N GLY A 72 0.69 -13.81 12.43
CA GLY A 72 1.27 -14.48 11.25
C GLY A 72 0.26 -15.48 10.67
N GLY A 73 0.14 -15.54 9.34
CA GLY A 73 -0.79 -16.46 8.67
C GLY A 73 -2.26 -15.99 8.60
N THR A 74 -2.61 -14.77 9.05
CA THR A 74 -3.99 -14.25 8.97
C THR A 74 -4.40 -13.72 7.58
N GLY A 75 -3.60 -13.97 6.55
CA GLY A 75 -3.92 -13.58 5.17
C GLY A 75 -3.83 -12.08 4.88
N LYS A 76 -2.95 -11.33 5.58
CA LYS A 76 -2.60 -9.94 5.21
C LYS A 76 -2.08 -9.84 3.78
N THR A 77 -1.31 -10.85 3.37
CA THR A 77 -0.84 -11.03 2.00
C THR A 77 -2.00 -11.09 1.00
N GLU A 78 -3.19 -11.56 1.39
CA GLU A 78 -4.30 -11.70 0.46
C GLU A 78 -4.99 -10.36 0.22
N VAL A 79 -4.99 -9.47 1.22
CA VAL A 79 -5.33 -8.05 1.03
C VAL A 79 -4.33 -7.37 0.10
N LEU A 80 -3.03 -7.65 0.26
CA LEU A 80 -2.02 -7.11 -0.64
C LEU A 80 -2.24 -7.58 -2.09
N LYS A 81 -2.47 -8.87 -2.30
CA LYS A 81 -2.74 -9.45 -3.64
C LYS A 81 -3.97 -8.83 -4.29
N SER A 82 -5.07 -8.65 -3.54
CA SER A 82 -6.29 -8.04 -4.09
C SER A 82 -6.07 -6.57 -4.48
N VAL A 83 -5.30 -5.81 -3.69
CA VAL A 83 -4.91 -4.44 -4.05
C VAL A 83 -4.03 -4.41 -5.30
N LEU A 84 -3.05 -5.31 -5.41
CA LEU A 84 -2.21 -5.42 -6.61
C LEU A 84 -3.02 -5.76 -7.86
N ALA A 85 -3.96 -6.72 -7.76
CA ALA A 85 -4.87 -7.05 -8.85
C ALA A 85 -5.72 -5.83 -9.25
N TYR A 86 -6.26 -5.09 -8.27
CA TYR A 86 -7.03 -3.87 -8.52
C TYR A 86 -6.23 -2.81 -9.31
N PHE A 87 -4.97 -2.57 -8.96
CA PHE A 87 -4.11 -1.65 -9.73
C PHE A 87 -3.73 -2.20 -11.11
N SER A 88 -3.53 -3.52 -11.23
CA SER A 88 -3.19 -4.18 -12.49
C SER A 88 -4.31 -4.04 -13.52
N GLU A 89 -5.56 -4.33 -13.14
CA GLU A 89 -6.72 -4.19 -14.01
C GLU A 89 -6.97 -2.74 -14.46
N ARG A 90 -6.49 -1.78 -13.69
CA ARG A 90 -6.53 -0.35 -14.02
C ARG A 90 -5.37 0.11 -14.90
N ASN A 91 -4.42 -0.77 -15.24
CA ASN A 91 -3.14 -0.42 -15.88
C ASN A 91 -2.35 0.62 -15.07
N GLU A 92 -2.44 0.54 -13.75
CA GLU A 92 -1.93 1.53 -12.80
C GLU A 92 -0.96 0.95 -11.77
N SER A 93 -0.40 -0.25 -12.03
CA SER A 93 0.53 -0.93 -11.12
C SER A 93 1.71 -0.07 -10.67
N TYR A 94 2.16 0.87 -11.51
CA TYR A 94 3.24 1.82 -11.16
C TYR A 94 2.89 2.76 -9.99
N ARG A 95 1.60 2.98 -9.70
CA ARG A 95 1.13 3.84 -8.58
C ARG A 95 1.32 3.17 -7.22
N PHE A 96 1.58 1.87 -7.15
CA PHE A 96 1.63 1.09 -5.91
C PHE A 96 2.98 0.37 -5.76
N LYS A 97 3.69 0.62 -4.66
CA LYS A 97 4.96 -0.04 -4.34
C LYS A 97 4.84 -0.90 -3.10
N VAL A 98 5.44 -2.08 -3.15
CA VAL A 98 5.53 -3.01 -2.02
C VAL A 98 6.95 -2.96 -1.47
N VAL A 99 7.08 -2.72 -0.18
CA VAL A 99 8.36 -2.66 0.51
C VAL A 99 8.37 -3.47 1.80
N ALA A 100 9.53 -3.96 2.20
CA ALA A 100 9.75 -4.62 3.48
C ALA A 100 11.10 -4.21 4.12
N PRO A 101 11.32 -4.48 5.42
CA PRO A 101 12.58 -4.20 6.11
C PRO A 101 13.76 -5.05 5.68
N THR A 102 13.52 -6.31 5.28
CA THR A 102 14.59 -7.25 4.91
C THR A 102 14.44 -7.73 3.46
N GLY A 103 15.57 -8.10 2.86
CA GLY A 103 15.57 -8.65 1.49
C GLY A 103 14.73 -9.91 1.36
N SER A 104 14.77 -10.79 2.37
CA SER A 104 13.96 -12.01 2.39
C SER A 104 12.47 -11.73 2.46
N ALA A 105 12.03 -10.82 3.34
CA ALA A 105 10.61 -10.44 3.43
C ALA A 105 10.14 -9.77 2.14
N ALA A 106 10.95 -8.87 1.57
CA ALA A 106 10.66 -8.23 0.29
C ALA A 106 10.50 -9.25 -0.84
N ALA A 107 11.39 -10.25 -0.91
CA ALA A 107 11.32 -11.29 -1.94
C ALA A 107 10.04 -12.14 -1.84
N LEU A 108 9.56 -12.44 -0.63
CA LEU A 108 8.34 -13.24 -0.42
C LEU A 108 7.07 -12.57 -0.96
N ILE A 109 7.03 -11.24 -0.96
CA ILE A 109 5.88 -10.45 -1.43
C ILE A 109 6.11 -9.78 -2.79
N GLY A 110 7.18 -10.16 -3.50
CA GLY A 110 7.52 -9.59 -4.80
C GLY A 110 7.87 -8.09 -4.76
N GLY A 111 8.36 -7.60 -3.61
CA GLY A 111 8.70 -6.20 -3.38
C GLY A 111 10.20 -5.93 -3.30
N ASN A 112 10.55 -4.76 -2.77
CA ASN A 112 11.94 -4.35 -2.52
C ASN A 112 12.14 -3.95 -1.06
N THR A 113 13.37 -3.76 -0.61
CA THR A 113 13.57 -3.19 0.72
C THR A 113 13.20 -1.71 0.75
N TYR A 114 12.64 -1.23 1.86
CA TYR A 114 12.33 0.20 1.98
C TYR A 114 13.60 1.05 1.87
N HIS A 115 14.76 0.55 2.34
CA HIS A 115 16.06 1.19 2.15
C HIS A 115 16.38 1.43 0.68
N ALA A 116 16.17 0.45 -0.19
CA ALA A 116 16.48 0.55 -1.60
C ALA A 116 15.52 1.48 -2.35
N VAL A 117 14.22 1.43 -2.02
CA VAL A 117 13.20 2.25 -2.69
C VAL A 117 13.28 3.71 -2.25
N ILE A 118 13.47 3.96 -0.96
CA ILE A 118 13.41 5.29 -0.34
C ILE A 118 14.82 5.91 -0.18
N GLY A 119 15.88 5.15 -0.51
CA GLY A 119 17.27 5.61 -0.47
C GLY A 119 17.75 5.94 0.94
N ILE A 120 17.29 5.16 1.93
CA ILE A 120 17.74 5.26 3.31
C ILE A 120 19.01 4.42 3.46
N ASN A 121 20.08 5.06 3.93
CA ASN A 121 21.33 4.40 4.26
C ASN A 121 21.64 4.67 5.73
N ASP A 122 21.61 3.63 6.56
CA ASP A 122 21.81 3.78 8.01
C ASP A 122 23.23 4.20 8.41
N ARG A 123 24.18 4.17 7.47
CA ARG A 123 25.56 4.66 7.66
C ARG A 123 25.76 6.13 7.31
N GLN A 124 24.75 6.81 6.76
CA GLN A 124 24.86 8.21 6.32
C GLN A 124 23.84 9.07 7.06
N ASN A 125 24.28 10.25 7.51
CA ASN A 125 23.37 11.26 8.01
C ASN A 125 22.44 11.69 6.86
N ILE A 126 21.15 11.87 7.15
CA ILE A 126 20.16 12.29 6.15
C ILE A 126 20.54 13.63 5.50
N ASP A 127 21.37 14.44 6.15
CA ASP A 127 21.74 15.76 5.64
C ASP A 127 22.95 15.70 4.68
N THR A 128 23.56 14.53 4.45
CA THR A 128 24.75 14.33 3.58
C THR A 128 24.50 13.26 2.51
N ILE A 129 23.43 13.43 1.74
CA ILE A 129 23.05 12.49 0.67
C ILE A 129 23.61 12.97 -0.66
N SER A 130 24.17 12.06 -1.46
CA SER A 130 24.58 12.38 -2.82
C SER A 130 23.40 12.65 -3.75
N GLU A 131 23.58 13.58 -4.70
CA GLU A 131 22.58 13.85 -5.75
C GLU A 131 22.19 12.60 -6.53
N ALA A 132 23.15 11.69 -6.75
CA ALA A 132 22.90 10.40 -7.41
C ALA A 132 21.90 9.52 -6.64
N THR A 133 21.93 9.55 -5.30
CA THR A 133 20.97 8.80 -4.47
C THR A 133 19.60 9.45 -4.54
N ILE A 134 19.52 10.78 -4.51
CA ILE A 134 18.26 11.53 -4.64
C ILE A 134 17.62 11.27 -6.01
N GLY A 135 18.42 11.26 -7.09
CA GLY A 135 17.95 10.93 -8.44
C GLY A 135 17.31 9.54 -8.49
N LYS A 136 17.99 8.53 -7.94
CA LYS A 136 17.45 7.15 -7.85
C LYS A 136 16.16 7.08 -7.06
N VAL A 137 16.05 7.79 -5.94
CA VAL A 137 14.82 7.82 -5.13
C VAL A 137 13.68 8.47 -5.91
N ARG A 138 13.94 9.60 -6.58
CA ARG A 138 12.96 10.27 -7.44
C ARG A 138 12.48 9.35 -8.55
N ASP A 139 13.39 8.62 -9.19
CA ASP A 139 13.03 7.67 -10.25
C ASP A 139 12.22 6.50 -9.70
N ASN A 140 12.62 5.94 -8.56
CA ASN A 140 11.91 4.83 -7.90
C ASN A 140 10.50 5.20 -7.43
N LEU A 141 10.29 6.46 -7.03
CA LEU A 141 9.02 6.98 -6.52
C LEU A 141 8.22 7.76 -7.58
N LYS A 142 8.72 7.87 -8.82
CA LYS A 142 8.04 8.61 -9.88
C LYS A 142 6.68 7.98 -10.19
N GLY A 143 5.61 8.75 -9.98
CA GLY A 143 4.24 8.30 -10.20
C GLY A 143 3.69 7.36 -9.12
N VAL A 144 4.50 7.02 -8.10
CA VAL A 144 4.06 6.23 -6.95
C VAL A 144 3.19 7.10 -6.05
N GLN A 145 2.03 6.57 -5.67
CA GLN A 145 1.08 7.26 -4.77
C GLN A 145 0.80 6.46 -3.51
N TYR A 146 1.03 5.14 -3.55
CA TYR A 146 0.78 4.23 -2.45
C TYR A 146 1.99 3.35 -2.20
N ILE A 147 2.32 3.16 -0.93
CA ILE A 147 3.37 2.26 -0.47
C ILE A 147 2.74 1.30 0.54
N PHE A 148 2.87 0.00 0.30
CA PHE A 148 2.58 -1.06 1.25
C PHE A 148 3.87 -1.48 1.93
N LEU A 149 3.91 -1.35 3.26
CA LEU A 149 5.07 -1.77 4.05
C LEU A 149 4.72 -3.01 4.85
N ASP A 150 5.29 -4.15 4.45
CA ASP A 150 5.13 -5.41 5.16
C ASP A 150 6.13 -5.52 6.31
N GLU A 151 5.84 -6.36 7.30
CA GLU A 151 6.67 -6.57 8.49
C GLU A 151 7.01 -5.27 9.25
N VAL A 152 6.03 -4.36 9.32
CA VAL A 152 6.16 -3.07 10.02
C VAL A 152 6.53 -3.22 11.51
N SER A 153 6.29 -4.39 12.10
CA SER A 153 6.73 -4.75 13.46
C SER A 153 8.25 -4.72 13.63
N MET A 154 9.03 -4.86 12.54
CA MET A 154 10.48 -4.79 12.56
C MET A 154 11.01 -3.35 12.41
N LEU A 155 10.14 -2.36 12.20
CA LEU A 155 10.57 -0.96 12.10
C LEU A 155 10.62 -0.27 13.44
N SER A 156 11.73 0.43 13.70
CA SER A 156 11.80 1.35 14.83
C SER A 156 11.04 2.65 14.54
N CYS A 157 10.65 3.37 15.60
CA CYS A 157 10.08 4.72 15.46
C CYS A 157 11.02 5.67 14.71
N HIS A 158 12.33 5.47 14.88
CA HIS A 158 13.35 6.26 14.20
C HIS A 158 13.34 5.99 12.69
N ASP A 159 13.21 4.74 12.26
CA ASP A 159 13.16 4.39 10.83
C ASP A 159 11.87 4.89 10.18
N LEU A 160 10.73 4.81 10.88
CA LEU A 160 9.47 5.41 10.42
C LEU A 160 9.58 6.93 10.26
N ALA A 161 10.26 7.62 11.18
CA ALA A 161 10.50 9.07 11.08
C ALA A 161 11.40 9.40 9.87
N LYS A 162 12.45 8.60 9.62
CA LYS A 162 13.29 8.74 8.42
C LYS A 162 12.48 8.57 7.14
N ILE A 163 11.67 7.52 7.06
CA ILE A 163 10.79 7.23 5.92
C ILE A 163 9.87 8.43 5.66
N SER A 164 9.19 8.92 6.70
CA SER A 164 8.30 10.08 6.61
C SER A 164 9.03 11.32 6.08
N LYS A 165 10.22 11.65 6.63
CA LYS A 165 11.04 12.79 6.17
C LYS A 165 11.44 12.64 4.69
N ARG A 166 11.71 11.42 4.22
CA ARG A 166 12.13 11.16 2.83
C ARG A 166 11.00 11.22 1.82
N LEU A 167 9.80 10.81 2.19
CA LEU A 167 8.63 10.87 1.33
C LEU A 167 8.03 12.28 1.23
N ALA A 168 8.46 13.20 2.09
CA ALA A 168 8.06 14.61 2.06
C ALA A 168 8.92 15.49 1.12
N ILE A 169 9.92 14.91 0.44
CA ILE A 169 10.84 15.60 -0.49
C ILE A 169 10.27 15.58 -1.91
#